data_AF-A0A7L5E0P0-F1
#
_entry.id   AF-A0A7L5E0P0-F1
#
_cell.length_a   1.000
_cell.length_b   1.000
_cell.length_c   1.000
_cell.angle_alpha   90.00
_cell.angle_beta   90.00
_cell.angle_gamma   90.00
#
_symmetry.space_group_name_H-M   'P 1'
#
loop_
_entity.id
_entity.type
_entity.pdbx_description
1 polymer ?
#
loop_
_entity_poly.entity_id
_entity_poly.type
_entity_poly.pdbx_seq_one_letter_code
_entity_poly.pdbx_strand_id
1 'polypeptide(L)'
;MKNFENLNGSLVLVRPDFHDDPVRQQGKVGVVTYARDADEIYVTMLGGKEANYSSQDLMLLKHKVDILQELNNSGTSMKLDDFKALYKVMLLQEKGTSTALVNALQMAAEHPAIWDKALVAAMPAREVEVSKAYSR
;
A
#
# COMPACT_ATOMS: atom_id res chain seq x y z
N MET A 1 -9.08 -9.32 -18.56
CA MET A 1 -9.34 -8.07 -17.79
C MET A 1 -8.71 -8.23 -16.43
N LYS A 2 -8.01 -7.21 -15.91
CA LYS A 2 -7.54 -7.24 -14.52
C LYS A 2 -8.75 -7.07 -13.60
N ASN A 3 -8.90 -7.92 -12.59
CA ASN A 3 -10.04 -7.82 -11.67
C ASN A 3 -9.71 -6.90 -10.49
N PHE A 4 -10.21 -5.66 -10.53
CA PHE A 4 -9.99 -4.66 -9.48
C PHE A 4 -10.86 -4.88 -8.24
N GLU A 5 -11.87 -5.75 -8.29
CA GLU A 5 -12.75 -6.04 -7.14
C GLU A 5 -11.98 -6.58 -5.94
N ASN A 6 -10.82 -7.22 -6.17
CA ASN A 6 -9.91 -7.69 -5.12
C ASN A 6 -9.32 -6.56 -4.26
N LEU A 7 -9.44 -5.30 -4.68
CA LEU A 7 -9.06 -4.14 -3.88
C LEU A 7 -10.13 -3.75 -2.86
N ASN A 8 -11.39 -4.18 -3.02
CA ASN A 8 -12.47 -3.81 -2.12
C ASN A 8 -12.16 -4.23 -0.67
N GLY A 9 -12.30 -3.28 0.27
CA GLY A 9 -11.93 -3.45 1.67
C GLY A 9 -10.45 -3.24 1.98
N SER A 10 -9.59 -2.99 0.98
CA SER A 10 -8.17 -2.74 1.19
C SER A 10 -7.93 -1.35 1.78
N LEU A 11 -6.98 -1.27 2.71
CA LEU A 11 -6.43 0.00 3.19
C LEU A 11 -5.45 0.56 2.17
N VAL A 12 -5.67 1.80 1.75
CA VAL A 12 -4.84 2.51 0.76
C VAL A 12 -4.36 3.84 1.33
N LEU A 13 -3.17 4.25 0.92
CA LEU A 13 -2.62 5.57 1.13
C LEU A 13 -2.81 6.38 -0.15
N VAL A 14 -3.43 7.56 -0.05
CA VAL A 14 -3.40 8.53 -1.16
C VAL A 14 -1.98 9.06 -1.26
N ARG A 15 -1.40 9.00 -2.46
CA ARG A 15 -0.01 9.41 -2.72
C ARG A 15 0.31 10.76 -2.09
N PRO A 16 1.34 10.86 -1.22
CA PRO A 16 1.68 12.14 -0.58
C PRO A 16 2.18 13.20 -1.56
N ASP A 17 2.69 12.79 -2.72
CA ASP A 17 3.18 13.65 -3.81
C ASP A 17 2.11 13.92 -4.90
N PHE A 18 0.84 13.57 -4.65
CA PHE A 18 -0.23 13.79 -5.62
C PHE A 18 -0.66 15.27 -5.69
N HIS A 19 -0.08 16.01 -6.64
CA HIS A 19 -0.28 17.46 -6.75
C HIS A 19 -1.73 17.89 -7.06
N ASP A 20 -2.46 17.10 -7.85
CA ASP A 20 -3.81 17.43 -8.33
C ASP A 20 -4.92 16.64 -7.61
N ASP A 21 -4.75 16.37 -6.32
CA ASP A 21 -5.77 15.66 -5.54
C ASP A 21 -7.06 16.48 -5.43
N PRO A 22 -8.18 16.00 -6.02
CA PRO A 22 -9.43 16.76 -6.09
C PRO A 22 -10.04 17.02 -4.71
N VAL A 23 -9.72 16.20 -3.70
CA VAL A 23 -10.30 16.27 -2.35
C VAL A 23 -9.28 16.58 -1.25
N ARG A 24 -8.02 16.86 -1.64
CA ARG A 24 -6.92 17.26 -0.75
C ARG A 24 -6.70 16.28 0.41
N GLN A 25 -6.59 15.00 0.08
CA GLN A 25 -6.34 13.89 1.01
C GLN A 25 -4.95 13.28 0.82
N GLN A 26 -3.99 14.00 0.24
CA GLN A 26 -2.62 13.52 0.08
C GLN A 26 -2.04 13.06 1.42
N GLY A 27 -1.39 11.89 1.42
CA GLY A 27 -0.81 11.31 2.61
C GLY A 27 -1.83 10.78 3.63
N LYS A 28 -3.13 10.77 3.30
CA LYS A 28 -4.18 10.20 4.16
C LYS A 28 -4.48 8.76 3.77
N VAL A 29 -4.91 8.00 4.77
CA VAL A 29 -5.32 6.61 4.62
C VAL A 29 -6.83 6.53 4.47
N GLY A 30 -7.28 5.69 3.55
CA GLY A 30 -8.67 5.36 3.34
C GLY A 30 -8.87 3.88 3.09
N VAL A 31 -10.13 3.49 2.95
CA VAL A 31 -10.55 2.13 2.60
C VAL A 31 -11.19 2.17 1.22
N VAL A 32 -10.77 1.27 0.34
CA VAL A 32 -11.44 1.08 -0.95
C VAL A 32 -12.82 0.50 -0.71
N THR A 33 -13.88 1.25 -1.05
CA THR A 33 -15.25 0.77 -0.92
C THR A 33 -15.73 0.07 -2.19
N TYR A 34 -15.25 0.52 -3.34
CA TYR A 34 -15.58 -0.08 -4.62
C TYR A 34 -14.51 0.26 -5.66
N ALA A 35 -14.01 -0.73 -6.39
CA ALA A 35 -13.08 -0.54 -7.50
C ALA A 35 -13.65 -1.17 -8.77
N ARG A 36 -13.97 -0.34 -9.77
CA ARG A 36 -14.49 -0.80 -11.06
C ARG A 36 -13.35 -1.17 -12.00
N ASP A 37 -12.37 -0.29 -12.12
CA ASP A 37 -11.21 -0.44 -12.98
C ASP A 37 -10.00 0.37 -12.46
N ALA A 38 -9.01 0.59 -13.32
CA ALA A 38 -7.76 1.26 -12.97
C ALA A 38 -7.89 2.77 -12.75
N ASP A 39 -8.95 3.41 -13.26
CA ASP A 39 -9.16 4.86 -13.22
C ASP A 39 -10.33 5.24 -12.30
N GLU A 40 -11.17 4.26 -11.94
CA GLU A 40 -12.35 4.46 -11.11
C GLU A 40 -12.32 3.57 -9.84
N ILE A 41 -11.57 4.05 -8.83
CA ILE A 41 -11.48 3.44 -7.49
C ILE A 41 -12.07 4.41 -6.45
N TYR A 42 -13.14 4.00 -5.80
CA TYR A 42 -13.81 4.73 -4.73
C TYR A 42 -13.17 4.42 -3.38
N VAL A 43 -12.79 5.48 -2.67
CA VAL A 43 -12.11 5.40 -1.38
C VAL A 43 -12.86 6.25 -0.35
N THR A 44 -13.23 5.62 0.76
CA THR A 44 -13.74 6.33 1.94
C THR A 44 -12.60 6.55 2.90
N MET A 45 -12.27 7.82 3.15
CA MET A 45 -11.26 8.22 4.11
C MET A 45 -11.70 7.90 5.54
N LEU A 46 -10.77 7.74 6.46
CA LEU A 46 -11.08 7.49 7.87
C LEU A 46 -11.91 8.62 8.53
N GLY A 47 -11.92 9.82 7.93
CA GLY A 47 -12.78 10.95 8.33
C GLY A 47 -14.18 10.97 7.69
N GLY A 48 -14.56 9.93 6.94
CA GLY A 48 -15.88 9.78 6.31
C GLY A 48 -16.05 10.49 4.96
N LYS A 49 -15.02 11.19 4.46
CA LYS A 49 -15.04 11.77 3.11
C LYS A 49 -14.82 10.68 2.07
N GLU A 50 -15.53 10.76 0.96
CA GLU A 50 -15.38 9.86 -0.18
C GLU A 50 -14.77 10.58 -1.37
N ALA A 51 -13.97 9.85 -2.15
CA ALA A 51 -13.38 10.35 -3.38
C ALA A 51 -13.08 9.19 -4.35
N ASN A 52 -13.00 9.51 -5.63
CA ASN A 52 -12.54 8.59 -6.65
C ASN A 52 -11.08 8.90 -7.02
N TYR A 53 -10.31 7.85 -7.26
CA TYR A 53 -8.91 7.90 -7.63
C TYR A 53 -8.60 6.89 -8.72
N SER A 54 -7.50 7.12 -9.43
CA SER A 54 -6.88 6.05 -10.20
C SER A 54 -6.01 5.16 -9.32
N SER A 55 -5.70 3.96 -9.81
CA SER A 55 -4.75 3.02 -9.21
C SER A 55 -3.35 3.61 -9.01
N GLN A 56 -2.97 4.61 -9.80
CA GLN A 56 -1.66 5.27 -9.71
C GLN A 56 -1.60 6.36 -8.63
N ASP A 57 -2.76 6.84 -8.17
CA ASP A 57 -2.87 7.85 -7.12
C ASP A 57 -2.92 7.21 -5.72
N LEU A 58 -3.09 5.89 -5.68
CA LEU A 58 -3.25 5.10 -4.47
C LEU A 58 -2.08 4.13 -4.29
N MET A 59 -1.63 3.98 -3.05
CA MET A 59 -0.54 3.10 -2.66
C MET A 59 -1.04 2.07 -1.64
N LEU A 60 -0.63 0.83 -1.84
CA LEU A 60 -0.77 -0.27 -0.89
C LEU A 60 0.57 -0.53 -0.20
N LEU A 61 0.53 -1.16 0.97
CA LEU A 61 1.73 -1.77 1.54
C LEU A 61 2.19 -2.93 0.65
N LYS A 62 3.50 -2.99 0.38
CA LYS A 62 4.12 -4.23 -0.11
C LYS A 62 3.92 -5.34 0.92
N HIS A 63 3.93 -6.58 0.44
CA HIS A 63 3.80 -7.74 1.31
C HIS A 63 4.97 -7.80 2.30
N LYS A 64 4.72 -8.24 3.54
CA LYS A 64 5.74 -8.28 4.60
C LYS A 64 7.03 -8.99 4.20
N VAL A 65 6.92 -10.04 3.38
CA VAL A 65 8.07 -10.82 2.89
C VAL A 65 8.96 -9.96 1.99
N ASP A 66 8.37 -9.13 1.13
CA ASP A 66 9.12 -8.24 0.24
C ASP A 66 9.84 -7.17 1.07
N ILE A 67 9.18 -6.60 2.07
CA ILE A 67 9.79 -5.62 2.99
C ILE A 67 10.96 -6.25 3.76
N LEU A 68 10.80 -7.48 4.25
CA LEU A 68 11.87 -8.20 4.93
C LEU A 68 13.07 -8.45 4.00
N GLN A 69 12.81 -8.78 2.72
CA GLN A 69 13.87 -8.92 1.72
C GLN A 69 14.60 -7.59 1.48
N GLU A 70 13.89 -6.47 1.37
CA GLU A 70 14.50 -5.14 1.25
C GLU A 70 15.41 -4.80 2.43
N LEU A 71 14.96 -5.12 3.65
CA LEU A 71 15.76 -4.94 4.87
C LEU A 71 17.04 -5.78 4.87
N ASN A 72 16.95 -7.04 4.42
CA ASN A 72 18.10 -7.95 4.37
C ASN A 72 19.11 -7.58 3.26
N ASN A 73 18.60 -7.20 2.09
CA ASN A 73 19.43 -6.96 0.91
C ASN A 73 20.07 -5.57 0.93
N SER A 74 19.30 -4.56 1.36
CA SER A 74 19.66 -3.15 1.22
C SER A 74 19.93 -2.47 2.56
N GLY A 75 19.65 -3.13 3.70
CA GLY A 75 19.66 -2.51 5.02
C GLY A 75 21.01 -1.91 5.44
N THR A 76 22.13 -2.52 5.04
CA THR A 76 23.48 -2.01 5.35
C THR A 76 23.84 -0.73 4.59
N SER A 77 23.18 -0.48 3.45
CA SER A 77 23.37 0.71 2.62
C SER A 77 22.35 1.82 2.92
N MET A 78 21.34 1.51 3.72
CA MET A 78 20.24 2.41 4.06
C MET A 78 20.66 3.37 5.19
N LYS A 79 20.13 4.59 5.19
CA LYS A 79 20.26 5.46 6.36
C LYS A 79 19.58 4.82 7.55
N LEU A 80 20.14 5.01 8.74
CA LEU A 80 19.63 4.38 9.95
C LEU A 80 18.14 4.70 10.22
N ASP A 81 17.71 5.92 9.94
CA ASP A 81 16.33 6.34 10.17
C ASP A 81 15.36 5.69 9.17
N ASP A 82 15.75 5.59 7.89
CA ASP A 82 14.99 4.89 6.86
C ASP A 82 14.88 3.39 7.18
N PHE A 83 15.96 2.78 7.67
CA PHE A 83 15.96 1.37 8.09
C PHE A 83 14.99 1.16 9.25
N LYS A 84 15.03 2.02 10.27
CA LYS A 84 14.12 1.96 11.42
C LYS A 84 12.67 2.13 10.99
N ALA A 85 12.39 3.06 10.07
CA ALA A 85 11.05 3.29 9.55
C ALA A 85 10.52 2.05 8.81
N LEU A 86 11.32 1.48 7.90
CA LEU A 86 10.95 0.29 7.14
C LEU A 86 10.77 -0.94 8.04
N TYR A 87 11.65 -1.13 9.03
CA TYR A 87 11.52 -2.19 10.03
C TYR A 87 10.24 -2.03 10.87
N LYS A 88 9.91 -0.80 11.29
CA LYS A 88 8.68 -0.52 12.02
C LYS A 88 7.43 -0.79 11.18
N VAL A 89 7.43 -0.46 9.89
CA VAL A 89 6.36 -0.83 8.94
C VAL A 89 6.17 -2.35 8.92
N MET A 90 7.26 -3.12 8.83
CA MET A 90 7.19 -4.59 8.86
C MET A 90 6.60 -5.11 10.18
N LEU A 91 7.04 -4.61 11.33
CA LEU A 91 6.49 -5.01 12.64
C LEU A 91 5.00 -4.69 12.78
N LEU A 92 4.55 -3.56 12.24
CA LEU A 92 3.14 -3.18 12.22
C LEU A 92 2.31 -4.10 11.32
N GLN A 93 2.85 -4.55 10.19
CA GLN A 93 2.20 -5.58 9.36
C GLN A 93 2.09 -6.93 10.09
N GLU A 94 3.15 -7.35 10.80
CA GLU A 94 3.13 -8.61 11.55
C GLU A 94 2.06 -8.63 12.64
N LYS A 95 1.74 -7.47 13.24
CA LYS A 95 0.64 -7.33 14.20
C LYS A 95 -0.73 -7.58 13.56
N GLY A 96 -0.90 -7.32 12.26
CA GLY A 96 -2.08 -7.70 11.47
C GLY A 96 -3.40 -6.99 11.79
N THR A 97 -3.47 -6.11 12.80
CA THR A 97 -4.71 -5.37 13.11
C THR A 97 -4.91 -4.18 12.16
N SER A 98 -6.16 -3.82 11.85
CA SER A 98 -6.45 -2.69 10.96
C SER A 98 -5.79 -1.39 11.43
N THR A 99 -5.80 -1.11 12.74
CA THR A 99 -5.09 0.05 13.30
C THR A 99 -3.58 -0.01 13.07
N ALA A 100 -2.97 -1.20 13.16
CA ALA A 100 -1.54 -1.34 12.91
C ALA A 100 -1.22 -1.11 11.42
N LEU A 101 -2.06 -1.61 10.51
CA LEU A 101 -1.90 -1.38 9.08
C LEU A 101 -2.10 0.09 8.68
N VAL A 102 -3.06 0.79 9.30
CA VAL A 102 -3.21 2.25 9.15
C VAL A 102 -1.93 2.96 9.59
N ASN A 103 -1.41 2.62 10.78
CA ASN A 103 -0.17 3.21 11.27
C ASN A 103 1.04 2.90 10.39
N ALA A 104 1.06 1.73 9.75
CA ALA A 104 2.12 1.35 8.81
C ALA A 104 2.08 2.20 7.54
N LEU A 105 0.90 2.43 6.98
CA LEU A 105 0.73 3.33 5.83
C LEU A 105 1.08 4.78 6.18
N GLN A 106 0.70 5.27 7.36
CA GLN A 106 1.07 6.61 7.84
C GLN A 106 2.59 6.74 8.03
N MET A 107 3.23 5.73 8.63
CA MET A 107 4.69 5.69 8.77
C MET A 107 5.38 5.78 7.40
N ALA A 108 4.90 5.02 6.41
CA ALA A 108 5.44 5.09 5.06
C ALA A 108 5.20 6.47 4.42
N ALA A 109 4.03 7.07 4.62
CA ALA A 109 3.72 8.42 4.09
C ALA A 109 4.70 9.49 4.59
N GLU A 110 5.14 9.39 5.85
CA GLU A 110 6.08 10.34 6.48
C GLU A 110 7.54 10.13 6.06
N HIS A 111 7.87 9.01 5.38
CA HIS A 111 9.23 8.64 5.01
C HIS A 111 9.37 8.40 3.49
N PRO A 112 9.52 9.46 2.67
CA PRO A 112 9.62 9.34 1.21
C PRO A 112 10.74 8.42 0.72
N ALA A 113 11.85 8.36 1.46
CA ALA A 113 13.01 7.54 1.11
C ALA A 113 12.75 6.02 1.13
N ILE A 114 11.65 5.57 1.74
CA ILE A 114 11.28 4.15 1.80
C ILE A 114 10.07 3.80 0.92
N TRP A 115 9.49 4.73 0.18
CA TRP A 115 8.27 4.46 -0.61
C TRP A 115 8.46 3.31 -1.59
N ASP A 116 9.58 3.28 -2.32
CA ASP A 116 9.90 2.22 -3.27
C ASP A 116 10.11 0.85 -2.61
N LYS A 117 10.37 0.81 -1.30
CA LYS A 117 10.62 -0.41 -0.51
C LYS A 117 9.42 -0.86 0.30
N ALA A 118 8.54 0.07 0.68
CA ALA A 118 7.39 -0.18 1.55
C ALA A 118 6.06 -0.20 0.80
N LEU A 119 5.96 0.47 -0.35
CA LEU A 119 4.70 0.74 -1.03
C LEU A 119 4.71 0.26 -2.49
N VAL A 120 3.51 0.01 -3.01
CA VAL A 120 3.25 -0.32 -4.41
C VAL A 120 1.93 0.34 -4.84
N ALA A 121 1.80 0.69 -6.12
CA ALA A 121 0.54 1.20 -6.65
C ALA A 121 -0.62 0.22 -6.37
N ALA A 122 -1.83 0.75 -6.18
CA ALA A 122 -3.04 -0.03 -5.91
C ALA A 122 -3.53 -0.75 -7.17
N MET A 123 -2.77 -1.75 -7.60
CA MET A 123 -3.11 -2.65 -8.68
C MET A 123 -3.67 -3.95 -8.09
N PRO A 124 -4.63 -4.60 -8.76
CA PRO A 124 -5.10 -5.89 -8.32
C PRO A 124 -3.94 -6.88 -8.35
N ALA A 125 -3.88 -7.74 -7.33
CA ALA A 125 -2.90 -8.80 -7.27
C ALA A 125 -2.91 -9.57 -8.60
N ARG A 126 -1.73 -9.80 -9.19
CA ARG A 126 -1.63 -10.80 -10.26
C ARG A 126 -2.07 -12.12 -9.63
N GLU A 127 -3.07 -12.78 -10.21
CA GLU A 127 -3.29 -14.20 -9.93
C GLU A 127 -1.95 -14.89 -10.15
N VAL A 128 -1.35 -15.36 -9.06
CA VAL A 128 -0.25 -16.32 -9.18
C VAL A 128 -0.93 -17.54 -9.79
N GLU A 129 -0.60 -17.86 -11.04
CA GLU A 129 -1.00 -19.12 -11.67
C GLU A 129 -0.36 -20.28 -10.88
N VAL A 130 -0.96 -20.64 -9.74
CA VAL A 130 -0.65 -21.88 -9.03
C VAL A 130 -1.41 -22.99 -9.75
N SER A 131 -1.05 -23.26 -11.00
CA SER A 131 -1.48 -24.47 -11.68
C SER A 131 -0.29 -25.11 -12.39
N LYS A 132 -0.03 -26.39 -12.05
CA LYS A 132 1.01 -27.31 -12.56
C LYS A 132 2.29 -27.53 -11.73
N ALA A 133 2.20 -27.57 -10.40
CA ALA A 133 3.21 -28.26 -9.57
C ALA A 133 2.69 -29.51 -8.84
N TYR A 134 1.40 -29.87 -9.01
CA TYR A 134 0.84 -31.13 -8.50
C TYR A 134 0.28 -31.95 -9.65
N SER A 135 1.17 -32.45 -10.50
CA SER A 135 0.96 -33.71 -11.21
C SER A 135 2.00 -34.67 -10.67
N ARG A 136 1.61 -35.43 -9.64
CA ARG A 136 2.24 -36.71 -9.33
C ARG A 136 1.44 -37.79 -10.05
#